data_AF-A0A7S4N582-F1
#
_entry.id   AF-A0A7S4N582-F1
#
_cell.length_a   1.000
_cell.length_b   1.000
_cell.length_c   1.000
_cell.angle_alpha   90.00
_cell.angle_beta   90.00
_cell.angle_gamma   90.00
#
_symmetry.space_group_name_H-M   'P 1'
#
loop_
_entity.id
_entity.type
_entity.pdbx_description
1 polymer ?
#
loop_
_entity_poly.entity_id
_entity_poly.type
_entity_poly.pdbx_seq_one_letter_code
_entity_poly.pdbx_strand_id
1 'polypeptide(L)'
;NTMSLTIEDFVGKRKQLYVGLMENLAREVERDVRGWEGRIQERLRTAPKDSYLKIHQYLVQSIVEESWGLVEVSRARESGWYNDESNYKEAIELSNRVKDMAINKLRHWIEDTQGDWICQALSGE
;
A
#
# COMPACT_ATOMS: atom_id res chain seq x y z
N ASN A 1 -1.53 45.25 9.61
CA ASN A 1 -2.22 44.00 9.20
C ASN A 1 -1.53 42.80 9.80
N THR A 2 -1.84 42.52 11.06
CA THR A 2 -1.38 41.33 11.78
C THR A 2 -2.33 40.20 11.38
N MET A 3 -1.84 39.24 10.59
CA MET A 3 -2.59 38.06 10.17
C MET A 3 -3.08 37.28 11.40
N SER A 4 -4.39 37.26 11.60
CA SER A 4 -5.04 36.22 12.40
C SER A 4 -5.00 34.94 11.55
N LEU A 5 -3.95 34.14 11.73
CA LEU A 5 -4.01 32.70 11.42
C LEU A 5 -5.03 32.12 12.38
N THR A 6 -6.23 31.84 11.90
CA THR A 6 -7.35 31.44 12.77
C THR A 6 -7.11 30.03 13.32
N ILE A 7 -7.75 29.70 14.43
CA ILE A 7 -7.73 28.35 15.01
C ILE A 7 -8.16 27.30 13.96
N GLU A 8 -9.04 27.67 13.03
CA GLU A 8 -9.46 26.86 11.88
C GLU A 8 -8.30 26.51 10.93
N ASP A 9 -7.37 27.45 10.68
CA ASP A 9 -6.18 27.19 9.85
C ASP A 9 -5.27 26.13 10.49
N PHE A 10 -5.22 26.07 11.83
CA PHE A 10 -4.49 25.04 12.56
C PHE A 10 -5.24 23.70 12.58
N VAL A 11 -6.57 23.72 12.70
CA VAL A 11 -7.44 22.53 12.73
C VAL A 11 -7.31 21.72 11.44
N GLY A 12 -7.18 22.37 10.29
CA GLY A 12 -6.99 21.70 8.99
C GLY A 12 -5.57 21.21 8.73
N LYS A 13 -4.56 21.84 9.33
CA LYS A 13 -3.14 21.60 9.01
C LYS A 13 -2.69 20.18 9.35
N ARG A 14 -3.14 19.61 10.48
CA ARG A 14 -2.80 18.21 10.84
C ARG A 14 -3.35 17.21 9.85
N LYS A 15 -4.62 17.37 9.45
CA LYS A 15 -5.23 16.56 8.39
C LYS A 15 -4.44 16.68 7.08
N GLN A 16 -4.12 17.90 6.66
CA GLN A 16 -3.35 18.13 5.42
C GLN A 16 -1.98 17.44 5.45
N LEU A 17 -1.23 17.57 6.55
CA LEU A 17 0.06 16.92 6.71
C LEU A 17 -0.05 15.39 6.69
N TYR A 18 -1.03 14.84 7.41
CA TYR A 18 -1.24 13.39 7.45
C TYR A 18 -1.70 12.83 6.11
N VAL A 19 -2.67 13.46 5.44
CA VAL A 19 -3.11 13.04 4.10
C VAL A 19 -1.95 13.14 3.11
N GLY A 20 -1.15 14.22 3.16
CA GLY A 20 0.04 14.35 2.33
C GLY A 20 1.08 13.25 2.59
N LEU A 21 1.28 12.86 3.85
CA LEU A 21 2.11 11.70 4.21
C LEU A 21 1.56 10.41 3.59
N MET A 22 0.26 10.14 3.73
CA MET A 22 -0.38 8.94 3.17
C MET A 22 -0.28 8.88 1.65
N GLU A 23 -0.49 10.01 0.96
CA GLU A 23 -0.32 10.10 -0.48
C GLU A 23 1.13 9.82 -0.91
N ASN A 24 2.11 10.35 -0.17
CA ASN A 24 3.52 10.09 -0.45
C ASN A 24 3.85 8.60 -0.27
N LEU A 25 3.35 7.97 0.79
CA LEU A 25 3.52 6.54 1.04
C LEU A 25 2.86 5.69 -0.05
N ALA A 26 1.62 6.00 -0.43
CA ALA A 26 0.92 5.29 -1.51
C ALA A 26 1.66 5.42 -2.84
N ARG A 27 2.17 6.61 -3.19
CA ARG A 27 2.98 6.82 -4.39
C ARG A 27 4.30 6.05 -4.35
N GLU A 28 4.95 6.00 -3.19
CA GLU A 28 6.18 5.22 -3.00
C GLU A 28 5.93 3.73 -3.21
N VAL A 29 4.88 3.18 -2.56
CA VAL A 29 4.46 1.79 -2.74
C VAL A 29 4.11 1.49 -4.19
N GLU A 30 3.31 2.34 -4.84
CA GLU A 30 2.93 2.15 -6.24
C GLU A 30 4.17 2.12 -7.15
N ARG A 31 5.10 3.06 -6.97
CA ARG A 31 6.35 3.11 -7.73
C ARG A 31 7.16 1.82 -7.53
N ASP A 32 7.33 1.39 -6.29
CA ASP A 32 8.17 0.26 -5.95
C ASP A 32 7.56 -1.06 -6.45
N VAL A 33 6.25 -1.23 -6.30
CA VAL A 33 5.50 -2.41 -6.74
C VAL A 33 5.43 -2.52 -8.26
N ARG A 34 5.20 -1.41 -8.98
CA ARG A 34 5.31 -1.39 -10.45
C ARG A 34 6.75 -1.66 -10.92
N GLY A 35 7.75 -1.16 -10.16
CA GLY A 35 9.16 -1.49 -10.39
C GLY A 35 9.50 -2.96 -10.14
N TRP A 36 8.73 -3.66 -9.30
CA TRP A 36 8.81 -5.12 -9.14
C TRP A 36 8.10 -5.86 -10.25
N GLU A 37 6.99 -5.34 -10.78
CA GLU A 37 6.25 -5.95 -11.89
C GLU A 37 7.15 -6.29 -13.08
N GLY A 38 7.97 -5.33 -13.53
CA GLY A 38 8.92 -5.56 -14.62
C GLY A 38 10.00 -6.60 -14.27
N ARG A 39 10.45 -6.65 -13.01
CA ARG A 39 11.42 -7.65 -12.54
C ARG A 39 10.81 -9.05 -12.42
N ILE A 40 9.54 -9.14 -12.01
CA ILE A 40 8.78 -10.38 -11.95
C ILE A 40 8.53 -10.90 -13.37
N GLN A 41 8.11 -10.04 -14.30
CA GLN A 41 7.92 -10.39 -15.71
C GLN A 41 9.20 -10.91 -16.36
N GLU A 42 10.34 -10.25 -16.15
CA GLU A 42 11.63 -10.71 -16.70
C GLU A 42 12.03 -12.08 -16.13
N ARG A 43 11.82 -12.31 -14.82
CA ARG A 43 12.06 -13.62 -14.19
C ARG A 43 11.12 -14.71 -14.70
N LEU A 44 9.84 -14.38 -14.91
CA LEU A 44 8.85 -15.33 -15.42
C LEU A 44 9.03 -15.63 -16.91
N ARG A 45 9.71 -14.77 -17.68
CA ARG A 45 10.03 -15.02 -19.10
C ARG A 45 10.84 -16.32 -19.31
N THR A 46 11.64 -16.70 -18.31
CA THR A 46 12.43 -17.94 -18.32
C THR A 46 11.72 -19.12 -17.64
N ALA A 47 10.53 -18.90 -17.07
CA ALA A 47 9.74 -19.93 -16.40
C ALA A 47 8.78 -20.65 -17.39
N PRO A 48 8.39 -21.91 -17.13
CA PRO A 48 7.42 -22.62 -17.96
C PRO A 48 6.11 -21.84 -18.07
N LYS A 49 5.57 -21.72 -19.30
CA LYS A 49 4.58 -20.71 -19.71
C LYS A 49 3.16 -20.88 -19.16
N ASP A 50 2.87 -21.91 -18.39
CA ASP A 50 1.49 -22.22 -18.04
C ASP A 50 1.12 -21.61 -16.68
N SER A 51 0.14 -20.69 -16.71
CA SER A 51 -0.68 -20.19 -15.60
C SER A 51 -0.30 -18.86 -14.90
N TYR A 52 0.94 -18.35 -14.98
CA TYR A 52 1.38 -17.22 -14.14
C TYR A 52 1.32 -15.81 -14.77
N LEU A 53 0.91 -15.71 -16.04
CA LEU A 53 1.05 -14.50 -16.84
C LEU A 53 0.16 -13.32 -16.40
N LYS A 54 -0.81 -13.51 -15.51
CA LYS A 54 -1.70 -12.43 -15.03
C LYS A 54 -1.78 -12.27 -13.52
N ILE A 55 -1.38 -13.27 -12.73
CA ILE A 55 -1.49 -13.24 -11.26
C ILE A 55 -0.67 -12.09 -10.67
N HIS A 56 0.52 -11.84 -11.21
CA HIS A 56 1.36 -10.73 -10.78
C HIS A 56 0.71 -9.35 -11.03
N GLN A 57 -0.06 -9.20 -12.11
CA GLN A 57 -0.78 -7.97 -12.41
C GLN A 57 -1.90 -7.72 -11.39
N TYR A 58 -2.65 -8.77 -11.01
CA TYR A 58 -3.67 -8.69 -9.97
C TYR A 58 -3.07 -8.35 -8.60
N LEU A 59 -1.91 -8.91 -8.26
CA LEU A 59 -1.22 -8.61 -7.01
C LEU A 59 -0.77 -7.15 -6.95
N VAL A 60 -0.12 -6.67 -8.01
CA VAL A 60 0.31 -5.27 -8.14
C VAL A 60 -0.90 -4.34 -8.01
N GLN A 61 -1.96 -4.63 -8.74
CA GLN A 61 -3.19 -3.84 -8.71
C GLN A 61 -3.83 -3.83 -7.31
N SER A 62 -3.95 -4.97 -6.63
CA SER A 62 -4.51 -5.06 -5.28
C SER A 62 -3.71 -4.23 -4.27
N ILE A 63 -2.37 -4.26 -4.33
CA ILE A 63 -1.52 -3.47 -3.42
C ILE A 63 -1.72 -1.98 -3.67
N VAL A 64 -1.80 -1.56 -4.94
CA VAL A 64 -2.01 -0.16 -5.32
C VAL A 64 -3.39 0.32 -4.87
N GLU A 65 -4.45 -0.45 -5.16
CA GLU A 65 -5.82 -0.13 -4.78
C GLU A 65 -5.99 -0.01 -3.26
N GLU A 66 -5.43 -0.95 -2.48
CA GLU A 66 -5.52 -0.88 -1.02
C GLU A 66 -4.72 0.30 -0.44
N SER A 67 -3.55 0.60 -1.01
CA SER A 67 -2.73 1.75 -0.58
C SER A 67 -3.48 3.07 -0.81
N TRP A 68 -4.10 3.23 -1.98
CA TRP A 68 -4.92 4.41 -2.29
C TRP A 68 -6.24 4.43 -1.53
N GLY A 69 -6.85 3.27 -1.25
CA GLY A 69 -8.01 3.16 -0.38
C GLY A 69 -7.75 3.73 1.02
N LEU A 70 -6.57 3.51 1.59
CA LEU A 70 -6.18 4.10 2.88
C LEU A 70 -6.02 5.63 2.80
N VAL A 71 -5.61 6.18 1.65
CA VAL A 71 -5.59 7.63 1.42
C VAL A 71 -7.02 8.18 1.41
N GLU A 72 -7.95 7.52 0.72
CA GLU A 72 -9.35 7.96 0.66
C GLU A 72 -10.03 7.91 2.03
N VAL A 73 -9.80 6.85 2.81
CA VAL A 73 -10.25 6.78 4.21
C VAL A 73 -9.70 7.95 5.03
N SER A 74 -8.43 8.30 4.82
CA SER A 74 -7.78 9.42 5.51
C SER A 74 -8.37 10.77 5.11
N ARG A 75 -8.72 10.96 3.83
CA ARG A 75 -9.37 12.16 3.29
C ARG A 75 -10.80 12.33 3.79
N ALA A 76 -11.54 11.22 3.92
CA ALA A 76 -12.93 11.22 4.36
C ALA A 76 -13.10 11.63 5.84
N ARG A 77 -12.09 11.40 6.69
CA ARG A 77 -12.12 11.80 8.10
C ARG A 77 -12.16 13.32 8.26
N GLU A 78 -12.98 13.81 9.19
CA GLU A 78 -13.06 15.24 9.49
C GLU A 78 -11.77 15.78 10.12
N SER A 79 -11.47 17.06 9.90
CA SER A 79 -10.27 17.69 10.46
C SER A 79 -10.24 17.64 11.99
N GLY A 80 -11.41 17.71 12.65
CA GLY A 80 -11.53 17.59 14.10
C GLY A 80 -11.00 16.27 14.65
N TRP A 81 -11.14 15.17 13.91
CA TRP A 81 -10.69 13.84 14.32
C TRP A 81 -9.16 13.80 14.52
N TYR A 82 -8.40 14.48 13.66
CA TYR A 82 -6.93 14.56 13.73
C TYR A 82 -6.39 15.55 14.79
N ASN A 83 -7.26 16.35 15.40
CA ASN A 83 -6.83 17.27 16.46
C ASN A 83 -6.84 16.62 17.84
N ASP A 84 -7.57 15.52 17.99
CA ASP A 84 -7.39 14.60 19.11
C ASP A 84 -6.03 13.90 18.97
N GLU A 85 -5.19 14.03 20.00
CA GLU A 85 -3.84 13.49 20.01
C GLU A 85 -3.81 11.95 19.97
N SER A 86 -4.79 11.30 20.58
CA SER A 86 -4.88 9.82 20.59
C SER A 86 -5.15 9.29 19.18
N ASN A 87 -6.14 9.87 18.50
CA ASN A 87 -6.48 9.59 17.11
C ASN A 87 -5.32 9.90 16.16
N TYR A 88 -4.64 11.04 16.35
CA TYR A 88 -3.51 11.41 15.50
C TYR A 88 -2.33 10.43 15.64
N LYS A 89 -2.02 9.99 16.86
CA LYS A 89 -0.98 8.97 17.11
C LYS A 89 -1.35 7.64 16.43
N GLU A 90 -2.58 7.19 16.61
CA GLU A 90 -3.08 5.99 15.94
C GLU A 90 -2.97 6.09 14.41
N ALA A 91 -3.31 7.25 13.84
CA ALA A 91 -3.20 7.48 12.41
C ALA A 91 -1.74 7.37 11.92
N ILE A 92 -0.79 7.97 12.64
CA ILE A 92 0.64 7.87 12.32
C ILE A 92 1.11 6.41 12.42
N GLU A 93 0.70 5.67 13.44
CA GLU A 93 1.02 4.24 13.56
C GLU A 93 0.44 3.42 12.40
N LEU A 94 -0.78 3.73 11.97
CA LEU A 94 -1.41 3.09 10.81
C LEU A 94 -0.70 3.42 9.50
N SER A 95 -0.14 4.62 9.35
CA SER A 95 0.61 5.00 8.14
C SER A 95 1.83 4.10 7.91
N ASN A 96 2.50 3.65 8.99
CA ASN A 96 3.62 2.72 8.88
C ASN A 96 3.19 1.36 8.32
N ARG A 97 1.94 0.96 8.53
CA ARG A 97 1.41 -0.34 8.06
C ARG A 97 1.18 -0.40 6.55
N VAL A 98 1.16 0.74 5.84
CA VAL A 98 0.96 0.78 4.38
C VAL A 98 2.08 0.00 3.66
N LYS A 99 3.33 0.21 4.08
CA LYS A 99 4.48 -0.51 3.53
C LYS A 99 4.48 -1.99 3.96
N ASP A 100 4.16 -2.26 5.21
CA ASP A 100 4.07 -3.63 5.74
C ASP A 100 3.01 -4.47 5.02
N MET A 101 1.85 -3.87 4.71
CA MET A 101 0.79 -4.49 3.91
C MET A 101 1.30 -4.90 2.53
N ALA A 102 1.98 -4.00 1.82
CA ALA A 102 2.57 -4.30 0.52
C ALA A 102 3.59 -5.45 0.61
N ILE A 103 4.48 -5.41 1.60
CA ILE A 103 5.48 -6.46 1.86
C ILE A 103 4.81 -7.81 2.17
N ASN A 104 3.78 -7.83 3.02
CA ASN A 104 3.11 -9.06 3.43
C ASN A 104 2.32 -9.69 2.28
N LYS A 105 1.65 -8.90 1.44
CA LYS A 105 0.99 -9.40 0.22
C LYS A 105 1.98 -10.02 -0.76
N LEU A 106 3.14 -9.40 -0.93
CA LEU A 106 4.21 -9.95 -1.76
C LEU A 106 4.82 -11.22 -1.17
N ARG A 107 5.01 -11.24 0.16
CA ARG A 107 5.51 -12.42 0.87
C ARG A 107 4.56 -13.59 0.70
N HIS A 108 3.26 -13.41 0.97
CA HIS A 108 2.26 -14.43 0.77
C HIS A 108 2.22 -14.90 -0.68
N TRP A 109 2.32 -13.99 -1.65
CA TRP A 109 2.41 -14.41 -3.04
C TRP A 109 3.62 -15.30 -3.31
N ILE A 110 4.82 -14.95 -2.80
CA ILE A 110 6.03 -15.77 -2.96
C ILE A 110 5.89 -17.13 -2.27
N GLU A 111 5.39 -17.15 -1.03
CA GLU A 111 5.22 -18.35 -0.22
C GLU A 111 4.16 -19.29 -0.82
N ASP A 112 3.02 -18.76 -1.27
CA ASP A 112 1.95 -19.53 -1.91
C ASP A 112 2.37 -20.01 -3.31
N THR A 113 3.06 -19.19 -4.11
CA THR A 113 3.58 -19.66 -5.42
C THR A 113 4.70 -20.69 -5.27
N GLN A 114 5.48 -20.67 -4.19
CA GLN A 114 6.42 -21.75 -3.86
C GLN A 114 5.70 -22.99 -3.33
N GLY A 115 4.65 -22.82 -2.53
CA GLY A 115 3.78 -23.88 -2.03
C GLY A 115 3.06 -24.63 -3.16
N ASP A 116 2.57 -23.91 -4.17
CA ASP A 116 1.96 -24.49 -5.38
C ASP A 116 2.97 -25.32 -6.19
N TRP A 117 4.24 -24.90 -6.25
CA TRP A 117 5.30 -25.66 -6.91
C TRP A 117 5.68 -26.94 -6.16
N ILE A 118 5.70 -26.88 -4.82
CA ILE A 118 5.92 -28.06 -3.97
C ILE A 118 4.73 -29.03 -4.10
N CYS A 119 3.49 -28.52 -4.10
CA CYS A 119 2.30 -29.35 -4.27
C CYS A 119 2.20 -29.98 -5.66
N GLN A 120 2.49 -29.24 -6.75
CA GLN A 120 2.50 -29.80 -8.11
C GLN A 120 3.62 -30.81 -8.34
N ALA A 121 4.80 -30.60 -7.74
CA ALA A 121 5.91 -31.56 -7.79
C ALA A 121 5.63 -32.83 -6.95
N LEU A 122 4.77 -32.72 -5.92
CA LEU A 122 4.34 -33.85 -5.09
C LEU A 122 3.11 -34.57 -5.64
N SER A 123 2.25 -33.91 -6.41
CA SER A 123 1.13 -34.51 -7.13
C SER A 123 1.53 -34.97 -8.54
N GLY A 124 2.78 -35.42 -8.71
CA GLY A 124 3.24 -36.12 -9.90
C GLY A 124 2.59 -37.51 -10.01
N GLU A 125 1.28 -37.54 -10.21
CA GLU A 125 0.49 -38.67 -10.71
C GLU A 125 -0.32 -38.25 -11.94
#